data_AF-A0A6M5JBY2-F1
#
_entry.id   AF-A0A6M5JBY2-F1
#
_cell.length_a   1.000
_cell.length_b   1.000
_cell.length_c   1.000
_cell.angle_alpha   90.00
_cell.angle_beta   90.00
_cell.angle_gamma   90.00
#
_symmetry.space_group_name_H-M   'P 1'
#
loop_
_entity.id
_entity.type
_entity.pdbx_description
1 polymer ?
#
loop_
_entity_poly.entity_id
_entity_poly.type
_entity_poly.pdbx_seq_one_letter_code
_entity_poly.pdbx_strand_id
1 'polypeptide(L)'
;MPRETPSPIDLPDDPVEAPGLGWTAGVIAIASLLLLAINAVALRDWANDLTPSPVQAQLADATQGWLDVTEAVGIGKPRAWLHDQWKKAENARFGGAAPDEGAPPAP
;
A
#
# COMPACT_ATOMS: atom_id res chain seq x y z
N MET A 1 39.90 -35.06 -17.66
CA MET A 1 40.19 -34.00 -16.68
C MET A 1 39.10 -32.93 -16.83
N PRO A 2 38.02 -32.95 -16.04
CA PRO A 2 37.06 -31.85 -16.05
C PRO A 2 37.79 -30.58 -15.58
N ARG A 3 37.64 -29.48 -16.31
CA ARG A 3 38.25 -28.19 -15.97
C ARG A 3 37.38 -27.55 -14.88
N GLU A 4 37.92 -27.50 -13.67
CA GLU A 4 37.39 -26.67 -12.59
C GLU A 4 37.62 -25.22 -13.00
N THR A 5 36.55 -24.50 -13.37
CA THR A 5 36.59 -23.04 -13.44
C THR A 5 36.52 -22.51 -12.02
N PRO A 6 37.57 -21.88 -11.48
CA PRO A 6 37.51 -21.28 -10.15
C PRO A 6 36.58 -20.08 -10.26
N SER A 7 35.33 -20.27 -9.85
CA SER A 7 34.46 -19.14 -9.54
C SER A 7 35.14 -18.35 -8.42
N PRO A 8 35.34 -17.03 -8.54
CA PRO A 8 35.89 -16.21 -7.44
C PRO A 8 34.97 -16.14 -6.22
N ILE A 9 33.76 -16.69 -6.35
CA ILE A 9 32.75 -16.77 -5.31
C ILE A 9 32.82 -18.19 -4.75
N ASP A 10 33.31 -18.30 -3.51
CA ASP A 10 33.16 -19.49 -2.67
C ASP A 10 31.67 -19.67 -2.40
N LEU A 11 31.05 -20.62 -3.11
CA LEU A 11 29.70 -21.07 -2.80
C LEU A 11 29.81 -22.17 -1.75
N PRO A 12 28.88 -22.24 -0.78
CA PRO A 12 28.81 -23.38 0.12
C PRO A 12 28.66 -24.68 -0.70
N ASP A 13 29.40 -25.72 -0.32
CA ASP A 13 29.33 -27.05 -0.94
C ASP A 13 27.96 -27.72 -0.71
N ASP A 14 27.31 -27.34 0.39
CA ASP A 14 25.98 -27.84 0.74
C ASP A 14 24.89 -27.06 -0.04
N PRO A 15 23.89 -27.76 -0.60
CA PRO A 15 22.75 -27.09 -1.20
C PRO A 15 22.03 -26.26 -0.13
N VAL A 16 21.79 -24.99 -0.42
CA VAL A 16 20.96 -24.14 0.43
C VAL A 16 19.57 -24.78 0.51
N GLU A 17 19.16 -25.23 1.70
CA GLU A 17 17.80 -25.70 1.93
C GLU A 17 16.84 -24.55 1.65
N ALA A 18 16.16 -24.60 0.51
CA ALA A 18 15.09 -23.66 0.20
C ALA A 18 13.92 -23.92 1.15
N PRO A 19 13.27 -22.87 1.68
CA PRO A 19 12.05 -23.04 2.46
C PRO A 19 11.02 -23.84 1.64
N GLY A 20 10.45 -24.88 2.24
CA GLY A 20 9.45 -25.72 1.58
C GLY A 20 8.15 -24.96 1.25
N LEU A 21 7.29 -25.57 0.41
CA LEU A 21 6.02 -24.97 -0.04
C LEU A 21 5.14 -24.41 1.09
N GLY A 22 5.15 -25.04 2.27
CA GLY A 22 4.41 -24.57 3.43
C GLY A 22 4.89 -23.22 3.97
N TRP A 23 6.21 -22.97 3.97
CA TRP A 23 6.75 -21.68 4.38
C TRP A 23 6.34 -20.57 3.40
N THR A 24 6.49 -20.82 2.10
CA THR A 24 6.11 -19.87 1.06
C THR A 24 4.61 -19.55 1.11
N ALA A 25 3.76 -20.56 1.27
CA ALA A 25 2.32 -20.36 1.45
C ALA A 25 2.01 -19.54 2.71
N GLY A 26 2.70 -19.79 3.82
CA GLY A 26 2.58 -19.01 5.06
C GLY A 26 2.94 -17.54 4.86
N VAL A 27 4.07 -17.26 4.20
CA VAL A 27 4.51 -15.90 3.88
C VAL A 27 3.49 -15.19 3.00
N ILE A 28 3.01 -15.84 1.94
CA ILE A 28 2.00 -15.28 1.04
C ILE A 28 0.71 -14.97 1.81
N ALA A 29 0.24 -15.89 2.66
CA ALA A 29 -0.97 -15.70 3.44
C ALA A 29 -0.83 -14.50 4.39
N ILE A 30 0.26 -14.43 5.14
CA ILE A 30 0.53 -13.31 6.07
C ILE A 30 0.61 -11.99 5.31
N ALA A 31 1.38 -11.94 4.21
CA ALA A 31 1.51 -10.74 3.39
C ALA A 31 0.16 -10.29 2.82
N SER A 32 -0.66 -11.23 2.35
CA SER A 32 -2.00 -10.95 1.82
C SER A 32 -2.93 -10.38 2.89
N LEU A 33 -2.89 -10.93 4.10
CA LEU A 33 -3.69 -10.43 5.22
C LEU A 33 -3.25 -9.02 5.65
N LEU A 34 -1.93 -8.78 5.72
CA LEU A 34 -1.39 -7.46 6.02
C LEU A 34 -1.78 -6.43 4.96
N LEU A 35 -1.68 -6.80 3.68
CA LEU A 35 -2.13 -5.96 2.58
C LEU A 35 -3.62 -5.68 2.72
N LEU A 36 -4.46 -6.70 2.89
CA LEU A 36 -5.91 -6.54 3.02
C LEU A 36 -6.28 -5.59 4.18
N ALA A 37 -5.60 -5.69 5.32
CA ALA A 37 -5.82 -4.85 6.48
C ALA A 37 -5.38 -3.40 6.27
N ILE A 38 -4.19 -3.18 5.70
CA ILE A 38 -3.55 -1.86 5.64
C ILE A 38 -3.98 -1.09 4.37
N ASN A 39 -4.37 -1.77 3.29
CA ASN A 39 -4.79 -1.18 2.02
C ASN A 39 -6.31 -0.95 1.88
N ALA A 40 -7.10 -0.98 2.95
CA ALA A 40 -8.56 -0.85 2.84
C ALA A 40 -9.02 0.43 2.10
N VAL A 41 -8.37 1.57 2.35
CA VAL A 41 -8.66 2.84 1.63
C VAL A 41 -8.36 2.71 0.13
N ALA A 42 -7.20 2.16 -0.21
CA ALA A 42 -6.80 1.99 -1.61
C ALA A 42 -7.74 1.03 -2.37
N LEU A 43 -8.23 -0.02 -1.70
CA LEU A 43 -9.21 -0.95 -2.28
C LEU A 43 -10.54 -0.25 -2.58
N ARG A 44 -11.04 0.57 -1.66
CA ARG A 44 -12.25 1.38 -1.86
C ARG A 44 -12.08 2.35 -3.02
N ASP A 45 -10.97 3.10 -3.04
CA ASP A 45 -10.72 4.11 -4.06
C ASP A 45 -10.59 3.46 -5.44
N TRP A 46 -9.84 2.36 -5.54
CA TRP A 46 -9.77 1.56 -6.75
C TRP A 46 -11.15 1.06 -7.20
N ALA A 47 -11.99 0.55 -6.29
CA ALA A 47 -13.33 0.09 -6.63
C ALA A 47 -14.22 1.22 -7.19
N ASN A 48 -14.08 2.44 -6.66
CA ASN A 48 -14.81 3.62 -7.12
C ASN A 48 -14.33 4.17 -8.47
N ASP A 49 -13.09 3.90 -8.86
CA ASP A 49 -12.51 4.34 -10.14
C ASP A 49 -12.91 3.44 -11.33
N LEU A 50 -13.54 2.29 -11.07
CA LEU A 50 -13.94 1.34 -12.12
C LEU A 50 -15.17 1.84 -12.89
N THR A 51 -15.28 1.43 -14.16
CA THR A 51 -16.44 1.78 -15.00
C THR A 51 -17.75 1.35 -14.32
N PRO A 52 -18.72 2.27 -14.10
CA PRO A 52 -19.94 1.97 -13.38
C PRO A 52 -20.72 0.80 -13.98
N SER A 53 -21.02 -0.18 -13.13
CA SER A 53 -21.89 -1.32 -13.45
C SER A 53 -22.48 -1.91 -12.15
N PRO A 54 -23.55 -2.73 -12.22
CA PRO A 54 -24.14 -3.33 -11.03
C PRO A 54 -23.17 -4.17 -10.19
N VAL A 55 -22.22 -4.85 -10.84
CA VAL A 55 -21.17 -5.63 -10.15
C VAL A 55 -20.19 -4.68 -9.45
N GLN A 56 -19.84 -3.56 -10.07
CA GLN A 56 -18.96 -2.58 -9.44
C GLN A 56 -19.61 -1.87 -8.26
N ALA A 57 -20.91 -1.60 -8.32
CA ALA A 57 -21.63 -1.06 -7.16
C ALA A 57 -21.53 -1.99 -5.95
N GLN A 58 -21.71 -3.30 -6.16
CA GLN A 58 -21.54 -4.30 -5.09
C GLN A 58 -20.09 -4.35 -4.56
N LEU A 59 -19.10 -4.21 -5.44
CA LEU A 59 -17.69 -4.17 -5.05
C LEU A 59 -17.36 -2.90 -4.25
N ALA A 60 -17.87 -1.74 -4.67
CA ALA A 60 -17.71 -0.48 -3.96
C ALA A 60 -18.34 -0.56 -2.55
N ASP A 61 -19.55 -1.12 -2.44
CA ASP A 61 -20.21 -1.34 -1.15
C ASP A 61 -19.41 -2.30 -0.25
N ALA A 62 -18.89 -3.40 -0.81
CA ALA A 62 -18.09 -4.36 -0.06
C ALA A 62 -16.76 -3.77 0.43
N THR A 63 -16.08 -2.99 -0.41
CA THR A 63 -14.81 -2.34 -0.05
C THR A 63 -15.01 -1.18 0.93
N GLN A 64 -16.13 -0.45 0.83
CA GLN A 64 -16.52 0.54 1.84
C GLN A 64 -16.80 -0.14 3.19
N GLY A 65 -17.61 -1.21 3.21
CA GLY A 65 -17.87 -1.95 4.45
C GLY A 65 -16.60 -2.55 5.07
N TRP A 66 -15.65 -3.00 4.24
CA TRP A 66 -14.35 -3.45 4.72
C TRP A 66 -13.53 -2.31 5.35
N LEU A 67 -13.51 -1.14 4.70
CA LEU A 67 -12.86 0.05 5.27
C LEU A 67 -13.44 0.37 6.66
N ASP A 68 -14.77 0.41 6.79
CA ASP A 68 -15.44 0.69 8.06
C ASP A 68 -15.03 -0.29 9.16
N VAL A 69 -14.91 -1.59 8.84
CA VAL A 69 -14.41 -2.63 9.77
C VAL A 69 -12.97 -2.33 10.20
N THR A 70 -12.08 -2.05 9.25
CA THR A 70 -10.66 -1.77 9.58
C THR A 70 -10.49 -0.49 10.39
N GLU A 71 -11.35 0.51 10.17
CA GLU A 71 -11.39 1.74 10.97
C GLU A 71 -11.93 1.49 12.38
N ALA A 72 -12.98 0.68 12.52
CA ALA A 72 -13.54 0.30 13.82
C ALA A 72 -12.52 -0.46 14.70
N VAL A 73 -11.71 -1.33 14.08
CA VAL A 73 -10.60 -2.05 14.76
C VAL A 73 -9.41 -1.11 15.04
N GLY A 74 -9.36 0.05 14.39
CA GLY A 74 -8.33 1.06 14.59
C GLY A 74 -7.06 0.84 13.78
N ILE A 75 -7.09 -0.03 12.76
CA ILE A 75 -5.95 -0.30 11.86
C ILE A 75 -5.54 0.99 11.12
N GLY A 76 -6.51 1.86 10.81
CA GLY A 76 -6.27 3.16 10.16
C GLY A 76 -5.66 4.24 11.07
N LYS A 77 -5.60 4.06 12.40
CA LYS A 77 -5.19 5.12 13.35
C LYS A 77 -3.76 5.65 13.11
N PRO A 78 -2.73 4.80 12.89
CA PRO A 78 -1.38 5.29 12.65
C PRO A 78 -1.29 6.16 11.39
N ARG A 79 -1.98 5.75 10.31
CA ARG A 79 -2.07 6.52 9.06
C ARG A 79 -2.74 7.87 9.29
N ALA A 80 -3.88 7.88 9.97
CA ALA A 80 -4.62 9.11 10.26
C ALA A 80 -3.77 10.08 11.09
N TRP A 81 -3.06 9.57 12.11
CA TRP A 81 -2.14 10.38 12.91
C TRP A 81 -1.03 11.00 12.05
N LEU A 82 -0.39 10.22 11.17
CA LEU A 82 0.66 10.72 10.29
C LEU A 82 0.13 11.80 9.34
N HIS A 83 -1.05 11.57 8.75
CA HIS A 83 -1.72 12.52 7.88
C HIS A 83 -2.03 13.83 8.61
N ASP A 84 -2.52 13.76 9.85
CA ASP A 84 -2.78 14.94 10.68
C ASP A 84 -1.51 15.73 11.01
N GLN A 85 -0.41 15.02 11.34
CA GLN A 85 0.89 15.68 11.56
C GLN A 85 1.38 16.37 10.28
N TRP A 86 1.24 15.71 9.13
CA TRP A 86 1.60 16.29 7.85
C TRP A 86 0.76 17.54 7.53
N LYS A 87 -0.57 17.49 7.71
CA LYS A 87 -1.45 18.65 7.50
C LYS A 87 -1.11 19.83 8.40
N LYS A 88 -0.73 19.58 9.66
CA LYS A 88 -0.24 20.63 10.56
C LYS A 88 1.04 21.29 10.04
N ALA A 89 1.98 20.48 9.55
CA ALA A 89 3.23 20.98 8.97
C ALA A 89 2.99 21.75 7.66
N GLU A 90 2.10 21.26 6.79
CA GLU A 90 1.68 21.92 5.55
C GLU A 90 1.07 23.30 5.86
N ASN A 91 0.11 23.36 6.79
CA ASN A 91 -0.52 24.62 7.19
C ASN A 91 0.46 25.59 7.85
N ALA A 92 1.42 25.10 8.64
CA ALA A 92 2.46 25.96 9.22
C ALA A 92 3.39 26.56 8.15
N ARG A 93 3.59 25.85 7.04
CA ARG A 93 4.47 26.28 5.95
C ARG A 93 3.75 27.16 4.91
N PHE A 94 2.49 26.85 4.60
CA PHE A 94 1.76 27.42 3.47
C PHE A 94 0.43 28.07 3.83
N GLY A 95 -0.04 27.98 5.08
CA GLY A 95 -1.36 28.48 5.51
C GLY A 95 -1.53 30.01 5.49
N GLY A 96 -0.47 30.75 5.18
CA GLY A 96 -0.51 32.20 4.93
C GLY A 96 -0.46 32.60 3.45
N ALA A 97 -0.36 31.65 2.52
CA ALA A 97 -0.40 31.95 1.09
C ALA A 97 -1.87 32.18 0.68
N ALA A 98 -2.29 33.46 0.67
CA ALA A 98 -3.51 33.84 -0.03
C ALA A 98 -3.39 33.43 -1.52
N PRO A 99 -4.48 33.01 -2.18
CA PRO A 99 -4.51 32.93 -3.63
C PRO A 99 -4.05 34.28 -4.17
N ASP A 100 -3.12 34.27 -5.12
CA ASP A 100 -2.67 35.50 -5.79
C ASP A 100 -3.87 36.12 -6.54
N GLU A 101 -4.56 37.06 -5.89
CA GLU A 101 -5.63 37.89 -6.48
C GLU A 101 -5.11 38.81 -7.61
N GLY A 102 -3.80 38.75 -7.92
CA GLY A 102 -3.14 39.54 -8.95
C GLY A 102 -2.83 38.82 -10.26
N ALA A 103 -3.19 37.55 -10.45
CA ALA A 103 -2.91 36.85 -11.71
C ALA A 103 -3.68 37.51 -12.88
N PRO A 104 -3.00 38.13 -13.87
CA PRO A 104 -3.68 38.74 -15.01
C PRO A 104 -4.38 37.65 -15.83
N PRO A 105 -5.54 37.97 -16.45
CA PRO A 105 -6.25 37.01 -17.30
C PRO A 105 -5.31 36.51 -18.40
N ALA A 106 -5.29 35.18 -18.58
CA ALA A 106 -4.52 34.54 -19.64
C ALA A 106 -4.93 35.08 -21.02
N PRO A 107 -3.98 35.26 -21.96
CA PRO A 107 -4.25 35.77 -23.30
C PRO A 107 -5.15 34.84 -24.11
#